data_AF-A0A7Y6ZKU8-F1
#
_entry.id   AF-A0A7Y6ZKU8-F1
#
_cell.length_a   1.000
_cell.length_b   1.000
_cell.length_c   1.000
_cell.angle_alpha   90.00
_cell.angle_beta   90.00
_cell.angle_gamma   90.00
#
_symmetry.space_group_name_H-M   'P 1'
#
loop_
_entity.id
_entity.type
_entity.pdbx_description
1 polymer ?
#
loop_
_entity_poly.entity_id
_entity_poly.type
_entity_poly.pdbx_seq_one_letter_code
_entity_poly.pdbx_strand_id
1 'polypeptide(L)'
;EVDDSMGKGKLIDEIFGAKVEAHLIQPTYIIDYPIEMTPLAKKHRTEEGLVERFELFVNGKEIANAYSELNDPIDQRERFEDQLKLAERGDDEAMAMDEDFLRALEYGMPPTSGLGIGIDRLTMLLTNNSTIQEVLFFPQMRPEKKAVELTEEEKIIFDLLSKNHPAELLEIKEQAGLSNKKWDVSIKGLTKKGVAKVTKEGENLTIDLLD
;
A
#
# COMPACT_ATOMS: atom_id res chain seq x y z
N GLU A 1 6.01 -5.04 -10.63
CA GLU A 1 5.27 -5.46 -11.85
C GLU A 1 5.11 -4.21 -12.70
N VAL A 2 5.05 -4.31 -14.03
CA VAL A 2 4.97 -3.12 -14.90
C VAL A 2 3.65 -3.07 -15.65
N ASP A 3 3.11 -1.87 -15.83
CA ASP A 3 1.93 -1.61 -16.64
C ASP A 3 2.19 -0.50 -17.68
N ASP A 4 1.32 -0.40 -18.69
CA ASP A 4 1.49 0.53 -19.83
C ASP A 4 1.32 2.01 -19.45
N SER A 5 0.84 2.33 -18.25
CA SER A 5 0.73 3.70 -17.73
C SER A 5 2.02 4.19 -17.07
N MET A 6 2.98 3.30 -16.79
CA MET A 6 4.23 3.64 -16.12
C MET A 6 5.16 4.47 -17.02
N GLY A 7 5.51 5.67 -16.54
CA GLY A 7 6.56 6.50 -17.15
C GLY A 7 7.97 5.90 -17.00
N LYS A 8 8.93 6.44 -17.76
CA LYS A 8 10.33 5.99 -17.75
C LYS A 8 10.95 5.98 -16.34
N GLY A 9 10.69 7.00 -15.52
CA GLY A 9 11.15 7.02 -14.12
C GLY A 9 10.69 5.81 -13.30
N LYS A 10 9.39 5.48 -13.32
CA LYS A 10 8.83 4.31 -12.62
C LYS A 10 9.42 2.99 -13.13
N LEU A 11 9.64 2.87 -14.45
CA LEU A 11 10.27 1.67 -15.02
C LEU A 11 11.71 1.49 -14.54
N ILE A 12 12.48 2.58 -14.43
CA ILE A 12 13.85 2.54 -13.89
C ILE A 12 13.82 2.09 -12.43
N ASP A 13 12.89 2.62 -11.64
CA ASP A 13 12.71 2.26 -10.23
C ASP A 13 12.39 0.77 -10.04
N GLU A 14 11.40 0.26 -10.79
CA GLU A 14 11.02 -1.16 -10.76
C GLU A 14 12.18 -2.09 -11.17
N ILE A 15 12.96 -1.70 -12.18
CA ILE A 15 14.15 -2.47 -12.59
C ILE A 15 15.21 -2.45 -11.49
N PHE A 16 15.45 -1.29 -10.88
CA PHE A 16 16.41 -1.13 -9.80
C PHE A 16 16.01 -1.96 -8.58
N GLY A 17 14.75 -1.85 -8.13
CA GLY A 17 14.18 -2.64 -7.04
C GLY A 17 14.31 -4.15 -7.27
N ALA A 18 13.95 -4.62 -8.48
CA ALA A 18 13.97 -6.04 -8.80
C ALA A 18 15.37 -6.62 -9.05
N LYS A 19 16.36 -5.82 -9.45
CA LYS A 19 17.67 -6.32 -9.91
C LYS A 19 18.85 -5.90 -9.04
N VAL A 20 18.76 -4.78 -8.35
CA VAL A 20 19.92 -4.16 -7.69
C VAL A 20 19.75 -4.19 -6.17
N GLU A 21 18.63 -3.70 -5.64
CA GLU A 21 18.46 -3.43 -4.19
C GLU A 21 18.90 -4.58 -3.29
N ALA A 22 18.39 -5.79 -3.52
CA ALA A 22 18.66 -6.96 -2.68
C ALA A 22 20.15 -7.34 -2.61
N HIS A 23 20.97 -6.87 -3.55
CA HIS A 23 22.41 -7.16 -3.59
C HIS A 23 23.25 -6.11 -2.84
N LEU A 24 22.66 -4.99 -2.41
CA LEU A 24 23.35 -3.90 -1.71
C LEU A 24 23.50 -4.22 -0.20
N ILE A 25 24.39 -5.17 0.11
CA ILE A 25 24.57 -5.66 1.49
C ILE A 25 25.35 -4.67 2.37
N GLN A 26 26.50 -4.20 1.88
CA GLN A 26 27.30 -3.20 2.59
C GLN A 26 26.70 -1.81 2.41
N PRO A 27 26.99 -0.85 3.32
CA PRO A 27 26.61 0.55 3.14
C PRO A 27 27.05 1.08 1.78
N THR A 28 26.08 1.32 0.90
CA THR A 28 26.31 1.68 -0.50
C THR A 28 25.49 2.91 -0.83
N TYR A 29 26.16 3.94 -1.34
CA TYR A 29 25.51 5.11 -1.89
C TYR A 29 25.16 4.86 -3.35
N ILE A 30 23.89 5.00 -3.67
CA ILE A 30 23.40 5.12 -5.04
C ILE A 30 23.20 6.59 -5.29
N ILE A 31 23.77 7.11 -6.37
CA ILE A 31 23.85 8.54 -6.64
C ILE A 31 23.31 8.86 -8.04
N ASP A 32 23.02 10.14 -8.26
CA ASP A 32 22.72 10.73 -9.56
C ASP A 32 21.49 10.11 -10.24
N TYR A 33 20.33 10.34 -9.61
CA TYR A 33 19.04 9.81 -10.06
C TYR A 33 18.53 10.56 -11.31
N PRO A 34 17.71 9.92 -12.14
CA PRO A 34 16.99 10.60 -13.22
C PRO A 34 16.10 11.73 -12.69
N ILE A 35 16.09 12.86 -13.39
CA ILE A 35 15.29 14.04 -13.03
C ILE A 35 13.80 13.74 -12.91
N GLU A 36 13.29 12.85 -13.77
CA GLU A 36 11.89 12.43 -13.83
C GLU A 36 11.42 11.72 -12.54
N MET A 37 12.35 11.17 -11.73
CA MET A 37 12.05 10.47 -10.48
C MET A 37 12.14 11.38 -9.24
N THR A 38 12.63 12.61 -9.39
CA THR A 38 12.98 13.44 -8.23
C THR A 38 12.55 14.91 -8.44
N PRO A 39 11.27 15.23 -8.26
CA PRO A 39 10.71 16.55 -8.58
C PRO A 39 11.25 17.69 -7.70
N LEU A 40 11.88 17.38 -6.56
CA LEU A 40 12.40 18.37 -5.60
C LEU A 40 13.93 18.49 -5.62
N ALA A 41 14.64 17.61 -6.33
CA ALA A 41 16.10 17.65 -6.36
C ALA A 41 16.63 18.54 -7.47
N LYS A 42 17.69 19.28 -7.15
CA LYS A 42 18.37 20.16 -8.09
C LYS A 42 19.02 19.36 -9.22
N LYS A 43 18.97 19.92 -10.43
CA LYS A 43 19.63 19.36 -11.62
C LYS A 43 21.12 19.13 -11.34
N HIS A 44 21.66 18.04 -11.86
CA HIS A 44 23.08 17.74 -11.71
C HIS A 44 23.92 18.80 -12.42
N ARG A 45 25.00 19.25 -11.78
CA ARG A 45 25.82 20.37 -12.28
C ARG A 45 26.56 20.09 -13.60
N THR A 46 26.78 18.82 -13.94
CA THR A 46 27.53 18.42 -15.15
C THR A 46 26.84 17.37 -16.03
N GLU A 47 25.81 16.67 -15.53
CA GLU A 47 25.22 15.51 -16.21
C GLU A 47 23.77 15.83 -16.55
N GLU A 48 23.48 16.01 -17.83
CA GLU A 48 22.15 16.35 -18.29
C GLU A 48 21.16 15.20 -18.02
N GLY A 49 19.96 15.54 -17.54
CA GLY A 49 18.91 14.56 -17.23
C GLY A 49 19.03 13.90 -15.86
N LEU A 50 20.08 14.17 -15.08
CA LEU A 50 20.25 13.69 -13.71
C LEU A 50 20.05 14.80 -12.67
N VAL A 51 19.91 14.40 -11.42
CA VAL A 51 19.83 15.29 -10.24
C VAL A 51 20.92 14.97 -9.22
N GLU A 52 21.29 15.95 -8.39
CA GLU A 52 22.22 15.74 -7.28
C GLU A 52 21.49 15.10 -6.09
N ARG A 53 21.26 13.79 -6.17
CA ARG A 53 20.60 12.98 -5.13
C ARG A 53 21.45 11.76 -4.79
N PHE A 54 21.39 11.32 -3.54
CA PHE A 54 21.80 9.98 -3.16
C PHE A 54 20.77 9.28 -2.29
N GLU A 55 20.80 7.95 -2.35
CA GLU A 55 20.19 7.09 -1.34
C GLU A 55 21.26 6.17 -0.73
N LEU A 56 21.18 5.96 0.58
CA LEU A 56 22.03 5.02 1.30
C LEU A 56 21.29 3.71 1.46
N PHE A 57 21.81 2.64 0.86
CA PHE A 57 21.33 1.28 1.07
C PHE A 57 22.25 0.51 2.02
N VAL A 58 21.65 -0.25 2.93
CA VAL A 58 22.34 -1.19 3.81
C VAL A 58 21.49 -2.46 3.93
N ASN A 59 22.11 -3.63 3.79
CA ASN A 59 21.43 -4.93 3.86
C ASN A 59 20.20 -5.03 2.93
N GLY A 60 20.32 -4.48 1.72
CA GLY A 60 19.26 -4.46 0.71
C GLY A 60 18.04 -3.62 1.06
N LYS A 61 18.20 -2.63 1.95
CA LYS A 61 17.15 -1.67 2.33
C LYS A 61 17.68 -0.25 2.29
N GLU A 62 16.87 0.66 1.78
CA GLU A 62 17.13 2.10 1.83
C GLU A 62 17.04 2.60 3.28
N ILE A 63 18.06 3.31 3.75
CA ILE A 63 18.19 3.85 5.12
C ILE A 63 18.09 5.38 5.14
N ALA A 64 18.57 6.03 4.07
CA ALA A 64 18.53 7.48 3.97
C ALA A 64 18.39 7.93 2.51
N ASN A 65 17.78 9.09 2.33
CA ASN A 65 17.62 9.77 1.06
C ASN A 65 18.01 11.24 1.24
N ALA A 66 18.81 11.77 0.34
CA ALA A 66 19.32 13.13 0.43
C ALA A 66 19.55 13.73 -0.95
N TYR A 67 19.43 15.04 -1.06
CA TYR A 67 19.69 15.74 -2.31
C TYR A 67 20.08 17.20 -2.08
N SER A 68 20.72 17.79 -3.08
CA SER A 68 20.79 19.25 -3.20
C SER A 68 19.37 19.76 -3.50
N GLU A 69 18.85 20.65 -2.66
CA GLU A 69 17.47 21.14 -2.76
C GLU A 69 17.29 21.99 -4.03
N LEU A 70 16.18 21.77 -4.75
CA LEU A 70 15.78 22.65 -5.84
C LEU A 70 15.31 23.98 -5.26
N ASN A 71 16.13 25.00 -5.47
CA ASN A 71 15.89 26.34 -4.94
C ASN A 71 15.53 27.38 -6.03
N ASP A 72 15.29 26.94 -7.27
CA ASP A 72 14.80 27.78 -8.36
C ASP A 72 13.26 27.67 -8.43
N PRO A 73 12.51 28.74 -8.11
CA PRO A 73 11.05 28.70 -8.08
C PRO A 73 10.42 28.47 -9.46
N ILE A 74 11.10 28.85 -10.54
CA ILE A 74 10.59 28.68 -11.91
C ILE A 74 10.67 27.20 -12.28
N ASP A 75 11.84 26.58 -12.09
CA ASP A 75 12.04 25.15 -12.31
C ASP A 75 11.11 24.31 -11.41
N GLN A 76 10.97 24.71 -10.13
CA GLN A 76 10.08 23.99 -9.21
C GLN A 76 8.61 24.05 -9.64
N ARG A 77 8.13 25.20 -10.16
CA ARG A 77 6.77 25.34 -10.67
C ARG A 77 6.54 24.45 -11.89
N GLU A 78 7.45 24.46 -12.86
CA GLU A 78 7.38 23.59 -14.05
C GLU A 78 7.27 22.10 -13.64
N ARG A 79 8.04 21.67 -12.64
CA ARG A 79 7.97 20.30 -12.13
C ARG A 79 6.65 19.96 -11.44
N PHE A 80 6.06 20.88 -10.68
CA PHE A 80 4.72 20.67 -10.11
C PHE A 80 3.65 20.60 -11.19
N GLU A 81 3.73 21.41 -12.23
CA GLU A 81 2.81 21.32 -13.38
C GLU A 81 2.91 19.97 -14.10
N ASP A 82 4.13 19.43 -14.22
CA ASP A 82 4.33 18.09 -14.79
C ASP A 82 3.81 16.98 -13.86
N GLN A 83 3.96 17.12 -12.54
CA GLN A 83 3.36 16.19 -11.56
C GLN A 83 1.83 16.20 -11.64
N LEU A 84 1.19 17.35 -11.82
CA LEU A 84 -0.26 17.42 -12.02
C LEU A 84 -0.71 16.66 -13.28
N LYS A 85 0.05 16.74 -14.38
CA LYS A 85 -0.22 15.95 -15.59
C LYS A 85 -0.08 14.44 -15.36
N LEU A 86 0.81 14.02 -14.46
CA LEU A 86 0.94 12.61 -14.06
C LEU A 86 -0.24 12.18 -13.19
N ALA A 87 -0.68 13.03 -12.25
CA ALA A 87 -1.87 12.79 -11.43
C ALA A 87 -3.13 12.61 -12.29
N GLU A 88 -3.31 13.43 -13.34
CA GLU A 88 -4.41 13.31 -14.31
C GLU A 88 -4.41 11.97 -15.07
N ARG A 89 -3.24 11.31 -15.16
CA ARG A 89 -3.08 9.98 -15.78
C ARG A 89 -3.30 8.83 -14.80
N GLY A 90 -3.66 9.12 -13.55
CA GLY A 90 -3.93 8.13 -12.52
C GLY A 90 -2.73 7.79 -11.63
N ASP A 91 -1.72 8.66 -11.56
CA ASP A 91 -0.61 8.50 -10.62
C ASP A 91 -0.99 9.02 -9.22
N ASP A 92 -1.39 8.12 -8.33
CA ASP A 92 -1.79 8.45 -6.95
C ASP A 92 -0.63 8.98 -6.08
N GLU A 93 0.63 8.82 -6.53
CA GLU A 93 1.83 9.28 -5.81
C GLU A 93 2.32 10.65 -6.28
N ALA A 94 1.68 11.23 -7.30
CA ALA A 94 2.09 12.51 -7.85
C ALA A 94 1.87 13.67 -6.86
N MET A 95 2.82 14.61 -6.83
CA MET A 95 2.75 15.75 -5.92
C MET A 95 1.71 16.78 -6.38
N ALA A 96 0.97 17.34 -5.41
CA ALA A 96 0.05 18.45 -5.66
C ALA A 96 0.79 19.79 -5.77
N MET A 97 0.18 20.77 -6.43
CA MET A 97 0.68 22.15 -6.48
C MET A 97 0.60 22.81 -5.10
N ASP A 98 1.73 23.35 -4.63
CA ASP A 98 1.83 24.14 -3.40
C ASP A 98 2.32 25.57 -3.71
N GLU A 99 1.37 26.50 -3.83
CA GLU A 99 1.65 27.90 -4.15
C GLU A 99 2.33 28.65 -3.00
N ASP A 100 2.14 28.24 -1.75
CA ASP A 100 2.80 28.88 -0.61
C ASP A 100 4.26 28.43 -0.50
N PHE A 101 4.56 27.17 -0.82
CA PHE A 101 5.95 26.69 -0.97
C PHE A 101 6.68 27.40 -2.11
N LEU A 102 6.05 27.54 -3.28
CA LEU A 102 6.64 28.28 -4.41
C LEU A 102 6.90 29.74 -4.05
N ARG A 103 5.93 30.41 -3.41
CA ARG A 103 6.12 31.79 -2.93
C ARG A 103 7.28 31.88 -1.93
N ALA A 104 7.45 30.89 -1.05
CA ALA A 104 8.58 30.86 -0.13
C ALA A 104 9.93 30.76 -0.86
N LEU A 105 10.01 29.95 -1.92
CA LEU A 105 11.21 29.86 -2.77
C LEU A 105 11.52 31.19 -3.47
N GLU A 106 10.50 31.91 -3.94
CA GLU A 106 10.63 33.22 -4.59
C GLU A 106 11.24 34.30 -3.69
N TYR A 107 11.08 34.19 -2.37
CA TYR A 107 11.77 35.08 -1.40
C TYR A 107 13.28 34.82 -1.31
N GLY A 108 13.77 33.71 -1.85
CA GLY A 108 15.18 33.37 -1.95
C GLY A 108 15.60 32.31 -0.93
N MET A 109 15.42 31.05 -1.31
CA MET A 109 16.01 29.92 -0.59
C MET A 109 17.53 29.81 -0.88
N PRO A 110 18.40 29.82 0.15
CA PRO A 110 19.83 29.60 -0.03
C PRO A 110 20.14 28.23 -0.66
N PRO A 111 21.32 28.05 -1.29
CA PRO A 111 21.81 26.72 -1.66
C PRO A 111 21.83 25.81 -0.43
N THR A 112 21.00 24.77 -0.44
CA THR A 112 20.72 23.90 0.71
C THR A 112 20.75 22.44 0.28
N SER A 113 20.98 21.54 1.23
CA SER A 113 20.79 20.11 1.05
C SER A 113 19.92 19.55 2.17
N GLY A 114 18.99 18.66 1.80
CA GLY A 114 18.15 17.93 2.73
C GLY A 114 18.63 16.50 2.92
N LEU A 115 18.32 15.93 4.08
CA LEU A 115 18.59 14.54 4.43
C LEU A 115 17.41 13.98 5.24
N GLY A 116 16.82 12.90 4.73
CA GLY A 116 15.87 12.06 5.44
C GLY A 116 16.53 10.75 5.88
N ILE A 117 16.30 10.33 7.12
CA ILE A 117 16.77 9.04 7.65
C ILE A 117 15.57 8.26 8.20
N GLY A 118 15.41 7.01 7.75
CA GLY A 118 14.41 6.09 8.28
C GLY A 118 14.83 5.54 9.64
N ILE A 119 14.41 6.20 10.74
CA ILE A 119 14.79 5.81 12.10
C ILE A 119 14.38 4.38 12.44
N ASP A 120 13.20 3.93 12.02
CA ASP A 120 12.73 2.57 12.25
C ASP A 120 13.62 1.55 11.55
N ARG A 121 13.95 1.79 10.26
CA ARG A 121 14.84 0.90 9.48
C ARG A 121 16.25 0.88 10.06
N LEU A 122 16.78 2.03 10.50
CA LEU A 122 18.07 2.11 11.18
C LEU A 122 18.04 1.34 12.50
N THR A 123 16.96 1.46 13.28
CA THR A 123 16.79 0.72 14.54
C THR A 123 16.69 -0.78 14.29
N MET A 124 15.94 -1.21 13.27
CA MET A 124 15.85 -2.61 12.84
C MET A 124 17.25 -3.17 12.53
N LEU A 125 18.04 -2.45 11.75
CA LEU A 125 19.40 -2.84 11.41
C LEU A 125 20.29 -2.98 12.65
N LEU A 126 20.29 -1.99 13.55
CA LEU A 126 21.14 -1.95 14.74
C LEU A 126 20.72 -2.98 15.81
N THR A 127 19.46 -3.38 15.82
CA THR A 127 18.91 -4.35 16.77
C THR A 127 18.76 -5.76 16.18
N ASN A 128 19.18 -5.96 14.92
CA ASN A 128 19.06 -7.22 14.18
C ASN A 128 17.62 -7.75 14.10
N ASN A 129 16.67 -6.85 13.86
CA ASN A 129 15.26 -7.17 13.65
C ASN A 129 14.91 -7.12 12.16
N SER A 130 14.19 -8.15 11.66
CA SER A 130 13.79 -8.24 10.26
C SER A 130 12.41 -7.63 9.97
N THR A 131 11.65 -7.25 10.99
CA THR A 131 10.31 -6.65 10.89
C THR A 131 10.23 -5.34 11.67
N ILE A 132 9.56 -4.35 11.09
CA ILE A 132 9.37 -3.01 11.68
C ILE A 132 8.52 -3.07 12.97
N GLN A 133 7.68 -4.09 13.12
CA GLN A 133 6.82 -4.23 14.30
C GLN A 133 7.61 -4.47 15.59
N GLU A 134 8.82 -5.02 15.49
CA GLU A 134 9.70 -5.29 16.64
C GLU A 134 10.41 -4.04 17.16
N VAL A 135 10.41 -2.95 16.39
CA VAL A 135 11.02 -1.67 16.77
C VAL A 135 10.00 -0.58 17.09
N LEU A 136 8.70 -0.92 17.04
CA LEU A 136 7.59 -0.04 17.38
C LEU A 136 6.92 -0.54 18.67
N PHE A 137 6.69 0.36 19.64
CA PHE A 137 6.01 -0.04 20.88
C PHE A 137 4.55 -0.48 20.66
N PHE A 138 3.86 0.16 19.72
CA PHE A 138 2.47 -0.11 19.38
C PHE A 138 2.30 -0.10 17.85
N PRO A 139 2.71 -1.17 17.15
CA PRO A 139 2.58 -1.24 15.70
C PRO A 139 1.11 -1.25 15.29
N GLN A 140 0.81 -0.71 14.10
CA GLN A 140 -0.53 -0.78 13.53
C GLN A 140 -0.86 -2.25 13.22
N MET A 141 -1.83 -2.79 13.96
CA MET A 141 -2.34 -4.14 13.75
C MET A 141 -3.65 -4.11 12.97
N ARG A 142 -3.90 -5.17 12.20
CA ARG A 142 -5.24 -5.38 11.64
C ARG A 142 -6.22 -5.55 12.81
N PRO A 143 -7.39 -4.88 12.79
CA PRO A 143 -8.39 -5.07 13.83
C PRO A 143 -8.74 -6.56 13.96
N GLU A 144 -8.88 -7.03 15.20
CA GLU A 144 -9.37 -8.39 15.44
C GLU A 144 -10.76 -8.54 14.82
N LYS A 145 -10.95 -9.58 14.01
CA LYS A 145 -12.28 -10.00 13.60
C LYS A 145 -12.99 -10.49 14.86
N LYS A 146 -13.93 -9.70 15.39
CA LYS A 146 -14.77 -10.16 16.51
C LYS A 146 -15.49 -11.43 16.07
N ALA A 147 -15.35 -12.50 16.86
CA ALA A 147 -16.14 -13.70 16.65
C ALA A 147 -17.62 -13.31 16.65
N VAL A 148 -18.31 -13.60 15.55
CA VAL A 148 -19.74 -13.36 15.46
C VAL A 148 -20.42 -14.31 16.45
N GLU A 149 -21.08 -13.78 17.48
CA GLU A 149 -21.85 -14.61 18.40
C GLU A 149 -23.02 -15.24 17.64
N LEU A 150 -22.99 -16.56 17.50
CA LEU A 150 -24.04 -17.36 16.88
C LEU A 150 -24.93 -17.99 17.96
N THR A 151 -26.25 -17.99 17.73
CA THR A 151 -27.17 -18.79 18.56
C THR A 151 -26.94 -20.28 18.30
N GLU A 152 -27.42 -21.16 19.18
CA GLU A 152 -27.28 -22.61 19.00
C GLU A 152 -27.86 -23.08 17.66
N GLU A 153 -28.99 -22.53 17.22
CA GLU A 153 -29.56 -22.84 15.91
C GLU A 153 -28.72 -22.31 14.73
N GLU A 154 -28.12 -21.12 14.86
CA GLU A 154 -27.22 -20.57 13.83
C GLU A 154 -25.90 -21.36 13.75
N LYS A 155 -25.37 -21.84 14.88
CA LYS A 155 -24.19 -22.72 14.93
C LYS A 155 -24.42 -24.03 14.18
N ILE A 156 -25.60 -24.64 14.35
CA ILE A 156 -25.95 -25.88 13.61
C ILE A 156 -25.84 -25.66 12.10
N ILE A 157 -26.41 -24.56 11.60
CA ILE A 157 -26.35 -24.22 10.17
C ILE A 157 -24.91 -23.89 9.75
N PHE A 158 -24.19 -23.10 10.54
CA PHE A 158 -22.80 -22.74 10.29
C PHE A 158 -21.86 -23.95 10.22
N ASP A 159 -22.02 -24.93 11.12
CA ASP A 159 -21.23 -26.15 11.15
C ASP A 159 -21.50 -27.06 9.95
N LEU A 160 -22.73 -27.07 9.43
CA LEU A 160 -23.08 -27.78 8.20
C LEU A 160 -22.44 -27.11 6.98
N LEU A 161 -22.54 -25.79 6.87
CA LEU A 161 -21.94 -25.04 5.77
C LEU A 161 -20.42 -25.07 5.81
N SER A 162 -19.81 -25.07 7.00
CA SER A 162 -18.35 -25.16 7.17
C SER A 162 -17.77 -26.47 6.62
N LYS A 163 -18.60 -27.52 6.52
CA LYS A 163 -18.21 -28.82 5.96
C LYS A 163 -18.47 -28.91 4.45
N ASN A 164 -19.46 -28.18 3.94
CA ASN A 164 -19.86 -28.23 2.53
C ASN A 164 -20.51 -26.90 2.10
N HIS A 165 -19.74 -26.01 1.47
CA HIS A 165 -20.21 -24.77 0.85
C HIS A 165 -19.47 -24.53 -0.49
N PRO A 166 -20.14 -23.96 -1.51
CA PRO A 166 -21.56 -23.64 -1.56
C PRO A 166 -22.44 -24.90 -1.62
N ALA A 167 -23.60 -24.87 -0.96
CA ALA A 167 -24.54 -25.99 -0.91
C ALA A 167 -25.96 -25.57 -1.29
N GLU A 168 -26.80 -26.53 -1.69
CA GLU A 168 -28.22 -26.25 -1.93
C GLU A 168 -28.94 -25.93 -0.61
N LEU A 169 -29.71 -24.85 -0.62
CA LEU A 169 -30.41 -24.35 0.57
C LEU A 169 -31.39 -25.38 1.16
N LEU A 170 -32.03 -26.16 0.29
CA LEU A 170 -32.97 -27.20 0.70
C LEU A 170 -32.28 -28.37 1.38
N GLU A 171 -31.10 -28.76 0.90
CA GLU A 171 -30.30 -29.83 1.49
C GLU A 171 -29.82 -29.45 2.90
N ILE A 172 -29.28 -28.24 3.06
CA ILE A 172 -28.85 -27.73 4.37
C ILE A 172 -30.05 -27.58 5.33
N LYS A 173 -31.22 -27.19 4.81
CA LYS A 173 -32.46 -27.09 5.60
C LYS A 173 -32.88 -28.44 6.16
N GLU A 174 -32.81 -29.49 5.35
CA GLU A 174 -33.16 -30.84 5.75
C GLU A 174 -32.15 -31.39 6.77
N GLN A 175 -30.85 -31.20 6.52
CA GLN A 175 -29.77 -31.64 7.41
C GLN A 175 -29.77 -30.91 8.77
N ALA A 176 -30.15 -29.63 8.79
CA ALA A 176 -30.23 -28.85 10.04
C ALA A 176 -31.35 -29.33 10.98
N GLY A 177 -32.38 -30.00 10.46
CA GLY A 177 -33.49 -30.55 11.27
C GLY A 177 -34.28 -29.51 12.08
N LEU A 178 -34.17 -28.22 11.72
CA LEU A 178 -34.84 -27.12 12.42
C LEU A 178 -36.30 -26.99 11.99
N SER A 179 -37.16 -26.51 12.89
CA SER A 179 -38.53 -26.14 12.50
C SER A 179 -38.52 -24.97 11.52
N ASN A 180 -39.53 -24.86 10.64
CA ASN A 180 -39.60 -23.77 9.65
C ASN A 180 -39.40 -22.38 10.26
N LYS A 181 -40.01 -22.11 11.42
CA LYS A 181 -39.86 -20.84 12.14
C LYS A 181 -38.43 -20.62 12.63
N LYS A 182 -37.76 -21.66 13.16
CA LYS A 182 -36.38 -21.56 13.65
C LYS A 182 -35.39 -21.38 12.48
N TRP A 183 -35.57 -22.15 11.41
CA TRP A 183 -34.80 -22.03 10.17
C TRP A 183 -34.83 -20.62 9.60
N ASP A 184 -36.03 -20.05 9.43
CA ASP A 184 -36.19 -18.72 8.84
C ASP A 184 -35.54 -17.62 9.70
N VAL A 185 -35.55 -17.77 11.03
CA VAL A 185 -34.90 -16.83 11.95
C VAL A 185 -33.37 -16.96 11.87
N SER A 186 -32.85 -18.19 11.90
CA SER A 186 -31.41 -18.45 11.90
C SER A 186 -30.74 -18.09 10.57
N ILE A 187 -31.36 -18.39 9.42
CA ILE A 187 -30.84 -17.98 8.11
C ILE A 187 -30.82 -16.45 7.96
N LYS A 188 -31.89 -15.76 8.38
CA LYS A 188 -31.91 -14.28 8.38
C LYS A 188 -30.85 -13.71 9.32
N GLY A 189 -30.62 -14.36 10.46
CA GLY A 189 -29.57 -14.01 11.42
C GLY A 189 -28.17 -14.12 10.82
N LEU A 190 -27.84 -15.26 10.22
CA LEU A 190 -26.55 -15.52 9.55
C LEU A 190 -26.27 -14.54 8.40
N THR A 191 -27.27 -14.28 7.55
CA THR A 191 -27.13 -13.30 6.45
C THR A 191 -26.97 -11.88 6.96
N LYS A 192 -27.70 -11.49 8.02
CA LYS A 192 -27.57 -10.15 8.63
C LYS A 192 -26.20 -9.96 9.29
N LYS A 193 -25.63 -11.02 9.85
CA LYS A 193 -24.31 -11.01 10.48
C LYS A 193 -23.16 -11.11 9.46
N GLY A 194 -23.48 -11.23 8.17
CA GLY A 194 -22.48 -11.36 7.11
C GLY A 194 -21.71 -12.67 7.14
N VAL A 195 -22.28 -13.72 7.75
CA VAL A 195 -21.64 -15.04 7.89
C VAL A 195 -21.99 -15.95 6.72
N ALA A 196 -23.19 -15.81 6.16
CA ALA A 196 -23.64 -16.60 5.02
C ALA A 196 -24.35 -15.73 3.99
N LYS A 197 -24.34 -16.15 2.74
CA LYS A 197 -25.05 -15.50 1.63
C LYS A 197 -25.93 -16.52 0.93
N VAL A 198 -27.20 -16.16 0.72
CA VAL A 198 -28.13 -16.94 -0.10
C VAL A 198 -28.20 -16.31 -1.49
N THR A 199 -27.92 -17.10 -2.50
CA THR A 199 -27.98 -16.71 -3.91
C THR A 199 -29.06 -17.50 -4.63
N LYS A 200 -29.72 -16.86 -5.60
CA LYS A 200 -30.74 -17.49 -6.43
C LYS A 200 -30.28 -17.47 -7.88
N GLU A 201 -30.11 -18.65 -8.47
CA GLU A 201 -29.83 -18.82 -9.89
C GLU A 201 -30.96 -19.66 -10.51
N GLY A 202 -31.83 -18.99 -11.27
CA GLY A 202 -33.03 -19.65 -11.83
C GLY A 202 -34.01 -20.11 -10.75
N GLU A 203 -34.30 -21.41 -10.70
CA GLU A 203 -35.15 -22.05 -9.69
C GLU A 203 -34.35 -22.55 -8.47
N ASN A 204 -33.02 -22.57 -8.53
CA ASN A 204 -32.17 -23.10 -7.48
C ASN A 204 -31.77 -22.00 -6.47
N LEU A 205 -31.83 -22.34 -5.19
CA LEU A 205 -31.34 -21.51 -4.09
C LEU A 205 -30.10 -22.16 -3.50
N THR A 206 -28.98 -21.46 -3.54
CA THR A 206 -27.72 -21.87 -2.95
C THR A 206 -27.38 -21.00 -1.75
N ILE A 207 -26.68 -21.58 -0.78
CA ILE A 207 -26.15 -20.88 0.39
C ILE A 207 -24.65 -21.11 0.48
N ASP A 208 -23.93 -20.02 0.75
CA ASP A 208 -22.48 -19.99 0.82
C ASP A 208 -22.01 -19.30 2.10
N LEU A 209 -20.82 -19.65 2.59
CA LEU A 209 -20.17 -18.92 3.68
C LEU A 209 -19.43 -17.70 3.14
N LEU A 210 -19.39 -16.64 3.95
CA LEU A 210 -18.61 -15.45 3.66
C LEU A 210 -17.40 -15.43 4.62
N ASP A 211 -16.20 -15.32 4.06
CA ASP A 211 -14.90 -15.25 4.79
C ASP A 211 -14.66 -13.94 5.55
#